data_AF-A0A661KZ82-F1
#
_entry.id   AF-A0A661KZ82-F1
#
_cell.length_a   1.000
_cell.length_b   1.000
_cell.length_c   1.000
_cell.angle_alpha   90.00
_cell.angle_beta   90.00
_cell.angle_gamma   90.00
#
_symmetry.space_group_name_H-M   'P 1'
#
loop_
_entity.id
_entity.type
_entity.pdbx_description
1 polymer ?
#
loop_
_entity_poly.entity_id
_entity_poly.type
_entity_poly.pdbx_seq_one_letter_code
_entity_poly.pdbx_strand_id
1 'polypeptide(L)'
;MANLTLEVPADVRDALRVPVTEQEARLRRELAIRLYEKGLLPFGKARELAGLSKWAFHELLASEGIPRHYDLEELEADLATLEALE
;
A
#
# COMPACT_ATOMS: atom_id res chain seq x y z
N MET A 1 -12.34 16.44 -8.63
CA MET A 1 -11.33 15.65 -7.88
C MET A 1 -9.97 16.21 -8.25
N ALA A 2 -9.13 16.54 -7.27
CA ALA A 2 -7.78 17.05 -7.53
C ALA A 2 -6.81 15.87 -7.70
N ASN A 3 -5.99 15.91 -8.74
CA ASN A 3 -4.96 14.90 -8.99
C ASN A 3 -3.60 15.41 -8.50
N LEU A 4 -2.80 14.52 -7.94
CA LEU A 4 -1.40 14.76 -7.60
C LEU A 4 -0.54 14.02 -8.63
N THR A 5 0.36 14.75 -9.29
CA THR A 5 1.30 14.21 -10.27
C THR A 5 2.71 14.19 -9.69
N LEU A 6 3.42 13.07 -9.83
CA LEU A 6 4.84 12.94 -9.51
C LEU A 6 5.62 12.88 -10.82
N GLU A 7 6.54 13.83 -11.01
CA GLU A 7 7.42 13.86 -12.18
C GLU A 7 8.76 13.23 -11.81
N VAL A 8 9.24 12.34 -12.68
CA VAL A 8 10.54 11.67 -12.53
C VAL A 8 11.40 12.07 -13.71
N PRO A 9 12.62 12.58 -13.48
CA PRO A 9 13.58 12.88 -14.55
C PRO A 9 13.86 11.66 -15.44
N ALA A 10 14.10 11.91 -16.74
CA ALA A 10 14.27 10.83 -17.71
C ALA A 10 15.47 9.93 -17.41
N ASP A 11 16.57 10.50 -16.92
CA ASP A 11 17.76 9.77 -16.48
C ASP A 11 17.46 8.83 -15.29
N VAL A 12 16.64 9.27 -14.33
CA VAL A 12 16.19 8.42 -13.21
C VAL A 12 15.28 7.30 -13.72
N ARG A 13 14.33 7.61 -14.61
CA ARG A 13 13.44 6.63 -15.24
C ARG A 13 14.23 5.56 -16.00
N ASP A 14 15.22 5.97 -16.78
CA ASP A 14 16.02 5.07 -17.61
C ASP A 14 17.03 4.26 -16.77
N ALA A 15 17.39 4.75 -15.57
CA ALA A 15 18.20 4.02 -14.60
C ALA A 15 17.43 2.94 -13.82
N LEU A 16 16.09 2.93 -13.87
CA LEU A 16 15.29 1.87 -13.25
C LEU A 16 15.56 0.53 -13.94
N ARG A 17 15.95 -0.48 -13.15
CA ARG A 17 16.15 -1.85 -13.62
C ARG A 17 14.82 -2.61 -13.77
N VAL A 18 13.84 -1.97 -14.41
CA VAL A 18 12.48 -2.46 -14.63
C VAL A 18 12.08 -2.11 -16.06
N PRO A 19 11.43 -3.02 -16.82
CA PRO A 19 10.93 -2.71 -18.15
C PRO A 19 10.03 -1.46 -18.14
N VAL A 20 10.20 -0.57 -19.12
CA VAL A 20 9.48 0.71 -19.19
C VAL A 20 7.96 0.55 -19.08
N THR A 21 7.41 -0.53 -19.64
CA THR A 21 5.98 -0.88 -19.59
C THR A 21 5.48 -1.20 -18.18
N GLU A 22 6.36 -1.57 -17.25
CA GLU A 22 6.04 -1.98 -15.89
C GLU A 22 6.46 -0.95 -14.84
N GLN A 23 7.26 0.05 -15.22
CA GLN A 23 7.84 1.02 -14.28
C GLN A 23 6.78 1.77 -13.47
N GLU A 24 5.73 2.29 -14.11
CA GLU A 24 4.67 3.02 -13.39
C GLU A 24 4.01 2.12 -12.34
N ALA A 25 3.60 0.91 -12.73
CA ALA A 25 2.96 -0.04 -11.83
C ALA A 25 3.89 -0.42 -10.67
N ARG A 26 5.19 -0.61 -10.94
CA ARG A 26 6.18 -0.91 -9.92
C ARG A 26 6.33 0.26 -8.94
N LEU A 27 6.58 1.48 -9.44
CA LEU A 27 6.74 2.67 -8.61
C LEU A 27 5.52 2.93 -7.74
N ARG A 28 4.32 2.71 -8.28
CA ARG A 28 3.07 2.88 -7.56
C ARG A 28 2.92 1.90 -6.40
N ARG A 29 3.35 0.64 -6.58
CA ARG A 29 3.40 -0.37 -5.51
C ARG A 29 4.43 0.00 -4.44
N GLU A 30 5.65 0.35 -4.85
CA GLU A 30 6.71 0.76 -3.92
C GLU A 30 6.27 1.97 -3.07
N LEU A 31 5.63 2.96 -3.71
CA LEU A 31 5.08 4.13 -3.03
C LEU A 31 3.96 3.75 -2.06
N ALA A 32 3.01 2.90 -2.48
CA ALA A 32 1.92 2.45 -1.63
C ALA A 32 2.42 1.71 -0.38
N ILE A 33 3.40 0.82 -0.55
CA ILE A 33 4.02 0.08 0.56
C ILE A 33 4.68 1.06 1.53
N ARG A 34 5.53 1.96 1.04
CA ARG A 34 6.26 2.90 1.90
C ARG A 34 5.36 3.89 2.62
N LEU A 35 4.28 4.33 1.99
CA LEU A 35 3.31 5.21 2.64
C LEU A 35 2.51 4.46 3.72
N TYR A 36 2.15 3.20 3.48
CA TYR A 36 1.50 2.36 4.49
C TYR A 36 2.42 2.07 5.67
N GLU A 37 3.65 1.62 5.42
CA GLU A 37 4.66 1.31 6.43
C GLU A 37 4.94 2.53 7.34
N LYS A 38 4.95 3.74 6.77
CA LYS A 38 5.13 4.98 7.55
C LYS A 38 3.87 5.47 8.26
N GLY A 39 2.73 4.79 8.12
CA GLY A 39 1.44 5.23 8.67
C GLY A 39 0.87 6.48 7.99
N LEU A 40 1.41 6.87 6.82
CA LEU A 40 0.98 8.07 6.08
C LEU A 40 -0.24 7.80 5.19
N LEU A 41 -0.51 6.53 4.88
CA LEU A 41 -1.62 6.13 4.04
C LEU A 41 -2.29 4.88 4.65
N PRO A 42 -3.60 4.94 4.98
CA PRO A 42 -4.30 3.80 5.55
C PRO A 42 -4.38 2.65 4.55
N PHE A 43 -4.47 1.42 5.05
CA PHE A 43 -4.46 0.19 4.25
C PHE A 43 -5.38 0.25 3.03
N GLY A 44 -6.63 0.71 3.23
CA GLY A 44 -7.63 0.81 2.16
C GLY A 44 -7.19 1.69 0.99
N LYS A 45 -6.52 2.81 1.27
CA LYS A 45 -6.00 3.72 0.24
C LYS A 45 -4.66 3.27 -0.33
N ALA A 46 -3.82 2.60 0.46
CA ALA A 46 -2.58 2.02 -0.02
C ALA A 46 -2.84 0.91 -1.06
N ARG A 47 -3.78 -0.01 -0.81
CA ARG A 47 -4.15 -1.03 -1.81
C ARG A 47 -4.78 -0.44 -3.06
N GLU A 48 -5.59 0.62 -2.92
CA GLU A 48 -6.18 1.34 -4.06
C GLU A 48 -5.08 1.99 -4.90
N LEU A 49 -4.12 2.66 -4.25
CA LEU A 49 -2.95 3.22 -4.93
C LEU A 49 -2.17 2.13 -5.65
N ALA A 50 -1.88 0.99 -5.00
CA ALA A 50 -1.18 -0.13 -5.63
C ALA A 50 -1.95 -0.82 -6.77
N GLY A 51 -3.25 -0.54 -6.94
CA GLY A 51 -4.12 -1.21 -7.90
C GLY A 51 -4.37 -2.68 -7.56
N LEU A 52 -4.35 -3.04 -6.28
CA LEU A 52 -4.43 -4.41 -5.81
C LEU A 52 -5.71 -4.68 -5.01
N SER A 53 -6.17 -5.94 -5.06
CA SER A 53 -7.21 -6.43 -4.16
C SER A 53 -6.69 -6.47 -2.72
N LYS A 54 -7.60 -6.56 -1.74
CA LYS A 54 -7.24 -6.69 -0.32
C LYS A 54 -6.25 -7.84 -0.09
N TRP A 55 -6.54 -9.03 -0.64
CA TRP A 55 -5.68 -10.21 -0.49
C TRP A 55 -4.33 -10.05 -1.18
N ALA A 56 -4.30 -9.55 -2.42
CA ALA A 56 -3.05 -9.34 -3.14
C ALA A 56 -2.15 -8.30 -2.46
N PHE A 57 -2.73 -7.28 -1.84
CA PHE A 57 -1.95 -6.30 -1.09
C PHE A 57 -1.41 -6.88 0.23
N HIS A 58 -2.16 -7.74 0.93
CA HIS A 58 -1.62 -8.46 2.08
C HIS A 58 -0.45 -9.38 1.71
N GLU A 59 -0.55 -10.11 0.59
CA GLU A 59 0.52 -10.96 0.09
C GLU A 59 1.77 -10.14 -0.28
N LEU A 60 1.56 -8.98 -0.92
CA LEU A 60 2.64 -8.04 -1.22
C LEU A 60 3.35 -7.56 0.06
N LEU A 61 2.60 -7.12 1.07
CA LEU A 61 3.19 -6.68 2.35
C LEU A 61 3.98 -7.80 3.02
N ALA A 62 3.45 -9.04 2.99
CA ALA A 62 4.14 -10.20 3.53
C ALA A 62 5.45 -10.50 2.77
N SER A 63 5.43 -10.43 1.43
CA SER A 63 6.63 -10.65 0.61
C SER A 63 7.72 -9.59 0.82
N GLU A 64 7.32 -8.37 1.17
CA GLU A 64 8.21 -7.23 1.45
C GLU A 64 8.61 -7.15 2.94
N GLY A 65 8.14 -8.08 3.78
CA GLY A 65 8.45 -8.13 5.20
C GLY A 65 7.84 -6.99 6.02
N ILE A 66 6.77 -6.36 5.52
CA ILE A 66 6.12 -5.23 6.16
C ILE A 66 5.10 -5.74 7.18
N PRO A 67 5.28 -5.46 8.49
CA PRO A 67 4.33 -5.88 9.50
C PRO A 67 2.98 -5.21 9.26
N ARG A 68 1.91 -5.96 9.49
CA ARG A 68 0.56 -5.38 9.50
C ARG A 68 0.46 -4.45 10.70
N HIS A 69 0.00 -3.24 10.46
CA HIS A 69 -0.49 -2.35 11.50
C HIS A 69 -1.87 -2.86 11.93
N TYR A 70 -1.90 -3.99 12.64
CA TYR A 70 -3.06 -4.35 13.46
C TYR A 70 -2.84 -3.64 14.78
N ASP A 71 -3.40 -2.46 14.89
CA ASP A 71 -3.27 -1.63 16.08
C ASP A 71 -4.33 -2.00 17.12
N LEU A 72 -4.19 -1.41 18.30
CA LEU A 72 -5.09 -1.66 19.42
C LEU A 72 -6.54 -1.29 19.06
N GLU A 73 -6.74 -0.29 18.21
CA GLU A 73 -8.06 0.19 17.79
C GLU A 73 -8.75 -0.83 16.87
N GLU A 74 -8.02 -1.47 15.95
CA GLU A 74 -8.55 -2.60 15.17
C GLU A 74 -8.90 -3.81 16.06
N LEU A 75 -8.08 -4.10 17.09
CA LEU A 75 -8.38 -5.15 18.06
C LEU A 75 -9.64 -4.85 18.89
N GLU A 76 -9.76 -3.62 19.39
CA GLU A 76 -10.91 -3.17 20.18
C GLU A 76 -12.20 -3.19 19.36
N ALA A 77 -12.14 -2.79 18.08
CA ALA A 77 -13.28 -2.84 17.18
C ALA A 77 -13.73 -4.28 16.87
N ASP A 78 -12.78 -5.19 16.68
CA ASP A 78 -13.07 -6.62 16.49
C ASP A 78 -13.70 -7.23 17.75
N LEU A 79 -13.15 -6.92 18.94
CA LEU A 79 -13.71 -7.35 20.23
C LEU A 79 -15.14 -6.85 20.43
N ALA A 80 -15.40 -5.56 20.19
CA ALA A 80 -16.74 -4.99 20.29
C ALA A 80 -17.73 -5.66 19.33
N THR A 81 -17.27 -6.03 18.12
CA THR A 81 -18.09 -6.77 17.15
C THR A 81 -18.45 -8.16 17.68
N LEU A 82 -17.50 -8.86 18.33
CA LEU A 82 -17.73 -10.18 18.91
C LEU A 82 -18.67 -10.12 20.12
N GLU A 83 -18.50 -9.14 21.01
CA GLU A 83 -19.36 -8.93 22.18
C GLU A 83 -20.81 -8.62 21.77
N ALA A 84 -21.02 -7.91 20.66
CA ALA A 84 -22.35 -7.61 20.14
C ALA A 84 -23.06 -8.81 19.48
N LEU A 85 -22.37 -9.94 19.31
CA LEU A 85 -22.94 -11.19 18.80
C LEU A 85 -23.40 -12.15 19.92
N GLU A 86 -23.09 -11.86 21.19
CA GLU A 86 -23.65 -12.52 22.38
C GLU A 86 -24.97 -11.89 22.84
#